data_AF-A0A920DQN2-F1
#
_entry.id   AF-A0A920DQN2-F1
#
_cell.length_a   1.000
_cell.length_b   1.000
_cell.length_c   1.000
_cell.angle_alpha   90.00
_cell.angle_beta   90.00
_cell.angle_gamma   90.00
#
_symmetry.space_group_name_H-M   'P 1'
#
loop_
_entity.id
_entity.type
_entity.pdbx_description
1 polymer ?
#
loop_
_entity_poly.entity_id
_entity_poly.type
_entity_poly.pdbx_seq_one_letter_code
_entity_poly.pdbx_strand_id
1 'polypeptide(L)'
;MSCFETRNAETDLLEAKQIFWVWYPEARQLLANNYTFNPHNTSQTITFDEYFQKIICRCYQKRETNMYDRAIVDYKAAGIHQLLEADQIKQDIRSFESDLWEY
;
A
#
# COMPACT_ATOMS: atom_id res chain seq x y z
N MET A 1 -7.64 5.76 2.83
CA MET A 1 -8.69 4.88 2.27
C MET A 1 -9.10 3.90 3.35
N SER A 2 -10.39 3.86 3.65
CA SER A 2 -10.96 3.02 4.70
C SER A 2 -10.64 1.56 4.42
N CYS A 3 -9.98 0.89 5.36
CA CYS A 3 -10.09 -0.56 5.44
C CYS A 3 -11.59 -0.85 5.58
N PHE A 4 -12.17 -1.56 4.61
CA PHE A 4 -13.59 -1.86 4.64
C PHE A 4 -13.78 -2.96 5.68
N GLU A 5 -14.15 -2.54 6.88
CA GLU A 5 -14.35 -3.41 8.02
C GLU A 5 -15.73 -4.06 7.88
N THR A 6 -15.76 -5.38 7.76
CA THR A 6 -17.00 -6.14 7.82
C THR A 6 -17.18 -6.64 9.24
N ARG A 7 -18.35 -6.39 9.83
CA ARG A 7 -18.71 -6.94 11.14
C ARG A 7 -18.92 -8.43 10.98
N ASN A 8 -18.09 -9.24 11.63
CA ASN A 8 -18.24 -10.69 11.59
C ASN A 8 -19.41 -11.09 12.51
N ALA A 9 -20.37 -11.84 11.98
CA ALA A 9 -21.65 -12.12 12.66
C ALA A 9 -21.50 -13.02 13.90
N GLU A 10 -20.39 -13.75 14.00
CA GLU A 10 -20.16 -14.74 15.05
C GLU A 10 -19.32 -14.21 16.22
N THR A 11 -18.37 -13.31 15.93
CA THR A 11 -17.40 -12.81 16.92
C THR A 11 -17.67 -11.36 17.33
N ASP A 12 -18.59 -10.67 16.67
CA ASP A 12 -18.91 -9.24 16.84
C ASP A 12 -17.73 -8.28 16.67
N LEU A 13 -16.61 -8.78 16.16
CA LEU A 13 -15.40 -8.01 15.91
C LEU A 13 -15.39 -7.48 14.48
N LEU A 14 -14.72 -6.34 14.31
CA LEU A 14 -14.46 -5.73 13.01
C LEU A 14 -13.29 -6.45 12.35
N GLU A 15 -13.55 -7.11 11.23
CA GLU A 15 -12.53 -7.81 10.47
C GLU A 15 -12.20 -7.07 9.17
N ALA A 16 -10.91 -6.85 8.96
CA ALA A 16 -10.38 -6.28 7.73
C ALA A 16 -10.45 -7.33 6.61
N LYS A 17 -11.36 -7.14 5.65
CA LYS A 17 -11.53 -8.05 4.51
C LYS A 17 -10.98 -7.44 3.22
N GLN A 18 -10.15 -8.20 2.51
CA GLN A 18 -9.75 -7.85 1.15
C GLN A 18 -10.93 -8.06 0.21
N ILE A 19 -11.42 -6.99 -0.41
CA ILE A 19 -12.67 -6.99 -1.18
C ILE A 19 -12.45 -7.41 -2.64
N PHE A 20 -11.43 -6.84 -3.29
CA PHE A 20 -11.11 -7.14 -4.69
C PHE A 20 -9.63 -6.94 -4.99
N TRP A 21 -9.18 -7.52 -6.11
CA TRP A 21 -7.89 -7.25 -6.74
C TRP A 21 -8.14 -6.76 -8.15
N VAL A 22 -7.49 -5.66 -8.54
CA VAL A 22 -7.64 -5.09 -9.88
C VAL A 22 -6.28 -4.97 -10.54
N TRP A 23 -6.24 -5.26 -11.84
CA TRP A 23 -5.04 -5.04 -12.64
C TRP A 23 -4.85 -3.54 -12.91
N TYR A 24 -3.76 -2.98 -12.41
CA TYR A 24 -3.56 -1.52 -12.36
C TYR A 24 -3.50 -0.82 -13.72
N PRO A 25 -2.83 -1.35 -14.77
CA PRO A 25 -2.78 -0.70 -16.09
C PRO A 25 -4.15 -0.43 -16.72
N GLU A 26 -5.10 -1.35 -16.59
CA GLU A 26 -6.47 -1.18 -17.10
C GLU A 26 -7.28 -0.23 -16.23
N ALA A 27 -7.09 -0.30 -14.90
CA ALA A 27 -7.76 0.60 -13.96
C ALA A 27 -7.28 2.05 -14.09
N ARG A 28 -6.05 2.30 -14.54
CA ARG A 28 -5.45 3.64 -14.61
C ARG A 28 -6.30 4.66 -15.37
N GLN A 29 -6.89 4.28 -16.50
CA GLN A 29 -7.73 5.19 -17.27
C GLN A 29 -8.99 5.62 -16.49
N LEU A 30 -9.60 4.70 -15.74
CA LEU A 30 -10.71 5.01 -14.86
C LEU A 30 -10.28 5.90 -13.69
N LEU A 31 -9.12 5.64 -13.09
CA LEU A 31 -8.61 6.41 -11.95
C LEU A 31 -8.17 7.83 -12.34
N ALA A 32 -7.64 8.02 -13.54
CA ALA A 32 -7.25 9.34 -14.04
C ALA A 32 -8.45 10.25 -14.35
N ASN A 33 -9.56 9.66 -14.81
CA ASN A 33 -10.77 10.41 -15.17
C ASN A 33 -11.65 10.77 -13.96
N ASN A 34 -11.43 10.12 -12.80
CA ASN A 34 -12.22 10.35 -11.60
C ASN A 34 -11.46 11.27 -10.62
N TYR A 35 -12.16 12.30 -10.12
CA TYR A 35 -11.61 13.26 -9.17
C TYR A 35 -11.93 12.87 -7.72
N THR A 36 -11.00 13.16 -6.82
CA THR A 36 -11.17 13.05 -5.37
C THR A 36 -11.23 14.41 -4.71
N PHE A 37 -12.04 14.48 -3.65
CA PHE A 37 -12.14 15.65 -2.81
C PHE A 37 -10.95 15.69 -1.84
N ASN A 38 -10.21 16.81 -1.82
CA ASN A 38 -9.17 17.05 -0.83
C ASN A 38 -9.75 17.79 0.39
N PRO A 39 -9.82 17.15 1.58
CA PRO A 39 -10.39 17.79 2.77
C PRO A 39 -9.58 19.01 3.25
N HIS A 40 -8.31 19.08 2.88
CA HIS A 40 -7.40 20.14 3.30
C HIS A 40 -7.41 21.35 2.34
N ASN A 41 -7.83 21.16 1.09
CA ASN A 41 -7.89 22.22 0.10
C ASN A 41 -9.07 22.01 -0.86
N THR A 42 -10.18 22.70 -0.60
CA THR A 42 -11.41 22.64 -1.38
C THR A 42 -11.25 23.15 -2.83
N SER A 43 -10.21 23.94 -3.10
CA SER A 43 -9.95 24.53 -4.43
C SER A 43 -9.14 23.61 -5.34
N GLN A 44 -8.39 22.67 -4.77
CA GLN A 44 -7.59 21.72 -5.55
C GLN A 44 -8.23 20.34 -5.53
N THR A 45 -8.84 19.98 -6.66
CA THR A 45 -9.24 18.61 -6.96
C THR A 45 -8.06 17.83 -7.50
N ILE A 46 -7.74 16.69 -6.89
CA ILE A 46 -6.71 15.76 -7.36
C ILE A 46 -7.38 14.52 -7.94
N THR A 47 -6.82 13.95 -8.99
CA THR A 47 -7.34 12.69 -9.57
C THR A 47 -7.03 11.51 -8.66
N PHE A 48 -7.79 10.41 -8.75
CA PHE A 48 -7.45 9.20 -8.00
C PHE A 48 -6.07 8.67 -8.39
N ASP A 49 -5.68 8.74 -9.67
CA ASP A 49 -4.35 8.29 -10.12
C ASP A 49 -3.24 9.10 -9.44
N GLU A 50 -3.34 10.43 -9.43
CA GLU A 50 -2.40 11.30 -8.69
C GLU A 50 -2.40 11.01 -7.20
N TYR A 51 -3.56 10.71 -6.60
CA TYR A 51 -3.66 10.36 -5.18
C TYR A 51 -2.94 9.04 -4.85
N PHE A 52 -2.92 8.07 -5.77
CA PHE A 52 -2.22 6.80 -5.59
C PHE A 52 -0.72 6.90 -5.87
N GLN A 53 -0.34 7.69 -6.87
CA GLN A 53 1.07 7.92 -7.20
C GLN A 53 1.76 8.77 -6.14
N LYS A 54 1.05 9.74 -5.57
CA LYS A 54 1.51 10.43 -4.38
C LYS A 54 1.37 9.48 -3.19
N ILE A 55 2.39 9.37 -2.35
CA ILE A 55 2.37 8.56 -1.10
C ILE A 55 1.41 9.17 -0.03
N ILE A 56 0.48 10.02 -0.45
CA ILE A 56 -0.65 10.47 0.38
C ILE A 56 -1.62 9.31 0.61
N CYS A 57 -1.61 8.31 -0.28
CA CYS A 57 -2.32 7.06 -0.04
C CYS A 57 -1.69 6.30 1.14
N ARG A 58 -2.52 5.87 2.09
CA ARG A 58 -2.13 4.83 3.07
C ARG A 58 -2.09 3.47 2.37
N CYS A 59 -1.10 3.27 1.50
CA CYS A 59 -0.87 1.99 0.86
C CYS A 59 -0.10 1.06 1.81
N TYR A 60 -0.37 -0.24 1.71
CA TYR A 60 0.40 -1.27 2.41
C TYR A 60 1.18 -2.07 1.38
N GLN A 61 2.50 -2.00 1.44
CA GLN A 61 3.38 -2.78 0.57
C GLN A 61 3.34 -4.25 0.99
N LYS A 62 2.89 -5.12 0.08
CA LYS A 62 2.70 -6.55 0.37
C LYS A 62 3.91 -7.40 -0.02
N ARG A 63 4.62 -7.01 -1.08
CA ARG A 63 5.75 -7.75 -1.64
C ARG A 63 6.71 -6.81 -2.35
N GLU A 64 7.97 -7.17 -2.33
CA GLU A 64 9.03 -6.59 -3.14
C GLU A 64 9.40 -7.55 -4.29
N THR A 65 10.08 -7.02 -5.30
CA THR A 65 10.52 -7.83 -6.45
C THR A 65 11.69 -8.71 -6.04
N ASN A 66 11.49 -10.04 -6.04
CA ASN A 66 12.52 -11.03 -5.69
C ASN A 66 12.71 -12.03 -6.84
N MET A 67 13.96 -12.42 -7.12
CA MET A 67 14.30 -13.41 -8.14
C MET A 67 13.65 -14.78 -7.90
N TYR A 68 13.45 -15.16 -6.64
CA TYR A 68 12.96 -16.48 -6.26
C TYR A 68 11.48 -16.51 -5.81
N ASP A 69 10.76 -15.38 -5.89
CA ASP A 69 9.35 -15.23 -5.41
C ASP A 69 9.08 -15.87 -4.03
N ARG A 70 10.04 -15.75 -3.10
CA ARG A 70 9.95 -16.31 -1.75
C ARG A 70 9.38 -15.30 -0.77
N ALA A 71 8.55 -15.76 0.16
CA ALA A 71 8.16 -14.94 1.30
C ALA A 71 9.28 -14.89 2.35
N ILE A 72 9.30 -13.84 3.19
CA ILE A 72 10.27 -13.69 4.29
C ILE A 72 10.27 -14.92 5.22
N VAL A 73 9.10 -15.50 5.41
CA VAL A 73 8.89 -16.71 6.22
C VAL A 73 9.65 -17.92 5.66
N ASP A 74 9.83 -18.01 4.34
CA ASP A 74 10.39 -19.19 3.69
C ASP A 74 11.92 -19.27 3.83
N TYR A 75 12.59 -18.15 4.11
CA TYR A 75 14.06 -18.10 4.24
C TYR A 75 14.57 -17.59 5.60
N LYS A 76 13.70 -17.01 6.45
CA LYS A 76 14.01 -16.68 7.85
C LYS A 76 13.09 -17.46 8.77
N ALA A 77 13.61 -18.53 9.38
CA ALA A 77 12.80 -19.44 10.21
C ALA A 77 12.41 -18.86 11.59
N ALA A 78 13.22 -17.97 12.18
CA ALA A 78 12.92 -17.39 13.49
C ALA A 78 12.17 -16.06 13.37
N GLY A 79 11.11 -15.86 14.16
CA GLY A 79 10.26 -14.67 14.10
C GLY A 79 11.00 -13.34 14.31
N ILE A 80 12.04 -13.32 15.15
CA ILE A 80 12.86 -12.12 15.37
C ILE A 80 13.63 -11.76 14.09
N HIS A 81 14.15 -12.75 13.36
CA HIS A 81 14.86 -12.51 12.11
C HIS A 81 13.93 -12.01 11.00
N GLN A 82 12.67 -12.45 11.00
CA GLN A 82 11.65 -11.94 10.07
C GLN A 82 11.34 -10.45 10.33
N LEU A 83 11.26 -10.06 11.61
CA LEU A 83 11.02 -8.66 11.99
C LEU A 83 12.19 -7.76 11.58
N LEU A 84 13.42 -8.18 11.88
CA LEU A 84 14.63 -7.45 11.52
C LEU A 84 14.77 -7.29 10.00
N GLU A 85 14.47 -8.35 9.24
CA GLU A 85 14.45 -8.30 7.78
C GLU A 85 13.39 -7.31 7.27
N ALA A 86 12.17 -7.37 7.81
CA ALA A 86 11.10 -6.47 7.42
C ALA A 86 11.45 -5.00 7.70
N ASP A 87 12.18 -4.71 8.78
CA ASP A 87 12.63 -3.36 9.08
C ASP A 87 13.80 -2.91 8.19
N GLN A 88 14.69 -3.83 7.79
CA GLN A 88 15.72 -3.55 6.78
C GLN A 88 15.10 -3.18 5.42
N ILE A 89 14.16 -3.99 4.92
CA ILE A 89 13.46 -3.73 3.65
C ILE A 89 12.76 -2.36 3.68
N LYS A 90 12.09 -2.02 4.79
CA LYS A 90 11.47 -0.69 4.93
C LYS A 90 12.50 0.44 4.92
N GLN A 91 13.65 0.25 5.55
CA GLN A 91 14.72 1.25 5.53
C GLN A 91 15.29 1.43 4.13
N ASP A 92 15.51 0.34 3.39
CA ASP A 92 16.01 0.38 2.01
C ASP A 92 15.05 1.12 1.09
N ILE A 93 13.75 0.82 1.16
CA ILE A 93 12.71 1.53 0.39
C ILE A 93 12.70 3.01 0.74
N ARG A 94 12.80 3.34 2.04
CA ARG A 94 12.82 4.73 2.49
C ARG A 94 14.06 5.49 2.02
N SER A 95 15.22 4.84 2.01
CA SER A 95 16.47 5.42 1.49
C SER A 95 16.34 5.65 -0.01
N PHE A 96 15.87 4.65 -0.76
CA PHE A 96 15.64 4.78 -2.20
C PHE A 96 14.69 5.93 -2.53
N GLU A 97 13.58 6.05 -1.79
CA GLU A 97 12.68 7.20 -1.93
C GLU A 97 13.43 8.50 -1.63
N SER A 98 14.13 8.60 -0.49
CA SER A 98 14.89 9.79 -0.10
C SER A 98 15.91 10.23 -1.15
N ASP A 99 16.64 9.29 -1.74
CA ASP A 99 17.64 9.54 -2.80
C ASP A 99 16.98 10.07 -4.08
N LEU A 100 15.74 9.65 -4.35
CA LEU A 100 14.94 10.18 -5.46
C LEU A 100 14.48 11.62 -5.23
N TRP A 101 14.50 12.09 -3.97
CA TRP A 101 14.12 13.45 -3.55
C TRP A 101 15.31 14.39 -3.33
N GLU A 102 16.57 13.91 -3.37
CA GLU A 102 17.73 14.80 -3.39
C GLU A 102 17.83 15.49 -4.77
N TYR A 103 17.57 16.80 -4.78
CA TYR A 103 17.70 17.72 -5.92
C TYR A 103 18.60 18.90 -5.54
#